data_AF-A0A3M5D3G4-F1
#
_entry.id   AF-A0A3M5D3G4-F1
#
_cell.length_a   1.000
_cell.length_b   1.000
_cell.length_c   1.000
_cell.angle_alpha   90.00
_cell.angle_beta   90.00
_cell.angle_gamma   90.00
#
_symmetry.space_group_name_H-M   'P 1'
#
loop_
_entity.id
_entity.type
_entity.pdbx_description
1 polymer ?
#
loop_
_entity_poly.entity_id
_entity_poly.type
_entity_poly.pdbx_seq_one_letter_code
_entity_poly.pdbx_strand_id
1 'polypeptide(L)'
;MHLPELNWYQGFHELVLYPDDFVSPQKHRDASGVVHEFDDERSGETSLQGPVVLAWPGVVGGGGWDAYNLVIHELAHKLDMLNGDANGLPPLHAGMRIGDWASAMQAAYDEMNALLDRDPDAQTAIDPYAAEDPAEFFAVTSEYFFTAPDLLHEAYPAVYRQLQLFYRQDPLQRLRRLQAEHPDYREAAGDTTNG
;
A
#
# COMPACT_ATOMS: atom_id res chain seq x y z
N MET A 1 -1.21 -16.60 6.32
CA MET A 1 -0.02 -15.83 5.91
C MET A 1 1.00 -16.81 5.31
N HIS A 2 1.41 -16.63 4.05
CA HIS A 2 2.21 -17.59 3.27
C HIS A 2 3.59 -17.04 2.87
N LEU A 3 4.25 -16.34 3.80
CA LEU A 3 5.60 -15.78 3.62
C LEU A 3 6.65 -16.55 4.48
N PRO A 4 6.97 -17.82 4.19
CA PRO A 4 7.81 -18.63 5.08
C PRO A 4 9.33 -18.45 4.90
N GLU A 5 9.81 -17.92 3.78
CA GLU A 5 11.22 -18.10 3.38
C GLU A 5 12.19 -17.00 3.84
N LEU A 6 11.71 -15.79 4.16
CA LEU A 6 12.58 -14.62 4.31
C LEU A 6 12.51 -13.95 5.68
N ASN A 7 11.81 -14.54 6.66
CA ASN A 7 11.66 -13.94 7.99
C ASN A 7 11.28 -12.44 7.93
N TRP A 8 10.33 -12.12 7.06
CA TRP A 8 10.03 -10.77 6.56
C TRP A 8 9.78 -9.68 7.61
N TYR A 9 9.44 -10.06 8.84
CA TYR A 9 9.20 -9.14 9.95
C TYR A 9 10.27 -9.21 11.05
N GLN A 10 11.45 -9.79 10.79
CA GLN A 10 12.56 -9.78 11.75
C GLN A 10 13.11 -8.38 12.05
N GLY A 11 12.85 -7.41 11.17
CA GLY A 11 13.36 -6.03 11.28
C GLY A 11 12.58 -5.11 12.23
N PHE A 12 11.52 -5.59 12.89
CA PHE A 12 10.88 -4.82 13.96
C PHE A 12 10.37 -5.74 15.07
N HIS A 13 10.41 -5.22 16.30
CA HIS A 13 10.02 -5.97 17.50
C HIS A 13 8.87 -5.30 18.27
N GLU A 14 8.45 -4.12 17.82
CA GLU A 14 7.55 -3.24 18.57
C GLU A 14 6.55 -2.57 17.61
N LEU A 15 5.29 -2.56 18.04
CA LEU A 15 4.20 -1.75 17.47
C LEU A 15 3.81 -0.73 18.52
N VAL A 16 3.89 0.55 18.18
CA VAL A 16 3.53 1.65 19.08
C VAL A 16 2.21 2.24 18.60
N LEU A 17 1.19 2.20 19.46
CA LEU A 17 -0.13 2.74 19.16
C LEU A 17 -0.33 4.07 19.89
N TYR A 18 -0.46 5.15 19.13
CA TYR A 18 -0.88 6.45 19.64
C TYR A 18 -2.42 6.55 19.63
N PRO A 19 -3.02 7.27 20.61
CA PRO A 19 -4.48 7.40 20.69
C PRO A 19 -5.08 8.25 19.56
N ASP A 20 -4.27 9.09 18.91
CA ASP A 20 -4.65 10.01 17.84
C ASP A 20 -3.45 10.23 16.91
N ASP A 21 -3.62 11.00 15.84
CA ASP A 21 -2.53 11.44 14.97
C ASP A 21 -1.43 12.13 15.78
N PHE A 22 -0.18 12.00 15.32
CA PHE A 22 0.99 12.44 16.07
C PHE A 22 1.91 13.28 15.21
N VAL A 23 2.60 14.22 15.86
CA VAL A 23 3.61 15.05 15.21
C VAL A 23 4.95 14.33 15.29
N SER A 24 5.55 14.04 14.13
CA SER A 24 6.86 13.42 14.03
C SER A 24 7.89 14.37 13.43
N PRO A 25 9.02 14.62 14.10
CA PRO A 25 10.09 15.46 13.56
C PRO A 25 10.78 14.78 12.36
N GLN A 26 10.70 15.40 11.19
CA GLN A 26 11.32 14.93 9.96
C GLN A 26 12.66 15.63 9.70
N LYS A 27 13.58 14.89 9.08
CA LYS A 27 14.87 15.41 8.62
C LYS A 27 15.08 15.08 7.17
N HIS A 28 15.05 16.09 6.31
CA HIS A 28 15.36 15.95 4.89
C HIS A 28 16.69 16.63 4.56
N ARG A 29 17.56 15.95 3.81
CA ARG A 29 18.80 16.52 3.32
C ARG A 29 18.70 16.81 1.83
N ASP A 30 18.81 18.08 1.46
CA ASP A 30 18.72 18.49 0.07
C ASP A 30 20.00 18.18 -0.73
N ALA A 31 19.95 18.41 -2.05
CA ALA A 31 21.07 18.19 -2.97
C ALA A 31 22.31 19.07 -2.67
N SER A 32 22.16 20.14 -1.87
CA SER A 32 23.27 20.99 -1.42
C SER A 32 23.89 20.51 -0.09
N GLY A 33 23.30 19.49 0.53
CA GLY A 33 23.74 18.91 1.79
C GLY A 33 23.20 19.63 3.04
N VAL A 34 22.26 20.57 2.86
CA VAL A 34 21.58 21.25 3.97
C VAL A 34 20.51 20.34 4.55
N VAL A 35 20.44 20.27 5.88
CA VAL A 35 19.42 19.51 6.61
C VAL A 35 18.27 20.45 6.96
N HIS A 36 17.08 20.12 6.49
CA HIS A 36 15.84 20.77 6.84
C HIS A 36 15.14 19.93 7.92
N GLU A 37 14.74 20.58 9.01
CA GLU A 37 13.96 20.00 10.09
C GLU A 37 12.56 20.60 10.05
N PHE A 38 11.53 19.75 10.00
CA PHE A 38 10.14 20.17 10.05
C PHE A 38 9.33 19.15 10.85
N ASP A 39 8.22 19.61 11.41
CA ASP A 39 7.25 18.78 12.11
C ASP A 39 6.16 18.37 11.11
N ASP A 40 5.88 17.08 11.05
CA ASP A 40 4.90 16.50 10.13
C ASP A 40 3.83 15.75 10.93
N GLU A 41 2.55 15.97 10.59
CA GLU A 41 1.44 15.28 11.24
C GLU A 41 1.22 13.94 10.55
N ARG A 42 1.28 12.85 11.32
CA ARG A 42 1.28 11.49 10.77
C ARG A 42 0.27 10.61 11.48
N SER A 43 -0.40 9.79 10.67
CA SER A 43 -1.19 8.66 11.16
C SER A 43 -0.35 7.38 11.27
N GLY A 44 0.81 7.29 10.62
CA GLY A 44 1.72 6.15 10.69
C GLY A 44 3.19 6.54 10.47
N GLU A 45 4.11 5.75 11.01
CA GLU A 45 5.53 5.90 10.73
C GLU A 45 6.28 4.56 10.84
N THR A 46 7.08 4.30 9.81
CA THR A 46 7.96 3.14 9.73
C THR A 46 9.41 3.56 9.54
N SER A 47 10.32 2.93 10.30
CA SER A 47 11.77 3.13 10.18
C SER A 47 12.50 1.79 10.09
N LEU A 48 13.62 1.67 9.37
CA LEU A 48 14.26 0.38 9.06
C LEU A 48 14.45 -0.57 10.27
N GLN A 49 14.95 -0.04 11.39
CA GLN A 49 15.24 -0.81 12.62
C GLN A 49 14.41 -0.39 13.83
N GLY A 50 13.50 0.58 13.67
CA GLY A 50 12.65 1.08 14.75
C GLY A 50 11.25 0.44 14.77
N PRO A 51 10.40 0.85 15.71
CA PRO A 51 9.02 0.39 15.79
C PRO A 51 8.23 0.78 14.54
N VAL A 52 7.11 0.10 14.32
CA VAL A 52 6.02 0.62 13.48
C VAL A 52 5.11 1.42 14.40
N VAL A 53 4.95 2.71 14.12
CA VAL A 53 4.11 3.63 14.88
C VAL A 53 2.80 3.83 14.13
N LEU A 54 1.66 3.74 14.83
CA LEU A 54 0.34 3.88 14.23
C LEU A 54 -0.57 4.72 15.14
N ALA A 55 -1.39 5.57 14.53
CA ALA A 55 -2.49 6.24 15.19
C ALA A 55 -3.72 5.32 15.25
N TRP A 56 -4.33 5.22 16.43
CA TRP A 56 -5.48 4.35 16.67
C TRP A 56 -6.67 4.58 15.73
N PRO A 57 -7.04 5.84 15.37
CA PRO A 57 -8.12 6.08 14.41
C PRO A 57 -7.92 5.38 13.06
N GLY A 58 -6.70 5.45 12.49
CA GLY A 58 -6.37 4.79 11.23
C GLY A 58 -6.40 3.26 11.32
N VAL A 59 -6.05 2.69 12.48
CA VAL A 59 -6.13 1.23 12.72
C VAL A 59 -7.58 0.74 12.79
N VAL A 60 -8.48 1.49 13.44
CA VAL A 60 -9.90 1.14 13.54
C VAL A 60 -10.63 1.36 12.21
N GLY A 61 -10.23 2.37 11.44
CA GLY A 61 -10.80 2.67 10.13
C GLY A 61 -10.51 1.60 9.07
N GLY A 62 -9.30 1.04 9.04
CA GLY A 62 -8.86 0.11 7.98
C GLY A 62 -9.42 -1.32 8.03
N GLY A 63 -10.47 -1.59 8.80
CA GLY A 63 -11.06 -2.94 8.94
C GLY A 63 -12.03 -3.36 7.84
N GLY A 64 -12.32 -2.47 6.89
CA GLY A 64 -13.31 -2.64 5.82
C GLY A 64 -12.76 -3.17 4.50
N TRP A 65 -13.65 -3.17 3.48
CA TRP A 65 -13.29 -3.35 2.06
C TRP A 65 -13.31 -2.00 1.34
N ASP A 66 -12.76 -0.97 1.99
CA ASP A 66 -12.81 0.44 1.61
C ASP A 66 -11.48 0.95 1.05
N ALA A 67 -10.62 0.03 0.61
CA ALA A 67 -9.35 0.31 -0.05
C ALA A 67 -8.26 0.99 0.81
N TYR A 68 -8.54 1.29 2.08
CA TYR A 68 -7.59 1.87 3.03
C TYR A 68 -7.28 0.90 4.18
N ASN A 69 -6.00 0.73 4.51
CA ASN A 69 -5.55 0.02 5.69
C ASN A 69 -4.13 0.47 6.11
N LEU A 70 -4.09 1.40 7.06
CA LEU A 70 -2.86 1.94 7.64
C LEU A 70 -1.88 0.87 8.12
N VAL A 71 -2.35 -0.23 8.69
CA VAL A 71 -1.47 -1.30 9.17
C VAL A 71 -0.77 -1.99 8.01
N ILE A 72 -1.50 -2.27 6.93
CA ILE A 72 -0.93 -2.87 5.72
C ILE A 72 0.05 -1.91 5.05
N HIS A 73 -0.30 -0.63 5.00
CA HIS A 73 0.53 0.45 4.46
C HIS A 73 1.92 0.48 5.13
N GLU A 74 1.96 0.63 6.45
CA GLU A 74 3.21 0.68 7.20
C GLU A 74 4.01 -0.63 7.12
N LEU A 75 3.32 -1.77 7.13
CA LEU A 75 3.98 -3.06 6.94
C LEU A 75 4.53 -3.23 5.53
N ALA A 76 3.92 -2.63 4.50
CA ALA A 76 4.48 -2.63 3.15
C ALA A 76 5.79 -1.83 3.10
N HIS A 77 5.86 -0.64 3.71
CA HIS A 77 7.14 0.08 3.83
C HIS A 77 8.20 -0.73 4.56
N LYS A 78 7.84 -1.44 5.64
CA LYS A 78 8.79 -2.35 6.31
C LYS A 78 9.36 -3.40 5.38
N LEU A 79 8.54 -3.97 4.49
CA LEU A 79 8.99 -4.97 3.53
C LEU A 79 9.88 -4.36 2.46
N ASP A 80 9.55 -3.17 1.99
CA ASP A 80 10.32 -2.41 0.99
C ASP A 80 11.72 -2.08 1.51
N MET A 81 11.80 -1.61 2.74
CA MET A 81 13.04 -1.22 3.40
C MET A 81 14.00 -2.40 3.68
N LEU A 82 13.61 -3.66 3.50
CA LEU A 82 14.51 -4.80 3.72
C LEU A 82 15.76 -4.79 2.80
N ASN A 83 15.71 -4.06 1.68
CA ASN A 83 16.87 -3.84 0.79
C ASN A 83 17.58 -2.49 0.98
N GLY A 84 17.18 -1.66 1.95
CA GLY A 84 17.73 -0.33 2.17
C GLY A 84 16.63 0.72 2.35
N ASP A 85 16.77 1.85 1.66
CA ASP A 85 15.74 2.90 1.66
C ASP A 85 14.53 2.43 0.83
N ALA A 86 13.33 2.86 1.25
CA ALA A 86 12.09 2.54 0.55
C ALA A 86 12.11 3.11 -0.88
N ASN A 87 11.73 2.29 -1.86
CA ASN A 87 11.77 2.64 -3.28
C ASN A 87 10.76 1.85 -4.14
N GLY A 88 9.80 1.16 -3.52
CA GLY A 88 8.81 0.32 -4.19
C GLY A 88 9.35 -1.01 -4.72
N LEU A 89 10.55 -1.43 -4.32
CA LEU A 89 11.18 -2.68 -4.73
C LEU A 89 11.64 -3.48 -3.49
N PRO A 90 10.69 -4.13 -2.78
CA PRO A 90 11.04 -5.06 -1.72
C PRO A 90 11.90 -6.21 -2.28
N PRO A 91 12.65 -6.93 -1.42
CA PRO A 91 13.30 -8.16 -1.82
C PRO A 91 12.29 -9.09 -2.47
N LEU A 92 12.57 -9.59 -3.67
CA LEU A 92 11.65 -10.47 -4.39
C LEU A 92 12.03 -11.95 -4.19
N HIS A 93 11.04 -12.82 -4.28
CA HIS A 93 11.27 -14.28 -4.24
C HIS A 93 12.14 -14.73 -5.42
N ALA A 94 12.88 -15.83 -5.27
CA ALA A 94 13.77 -16.34 -6.32
C ALA A 94 13.06 -16.64 -7.67
N GLY A 95 11.75 -16.89 -7.66
CA GLY A 95 10.94 -17.10 -8.87
C GLY A 95 10.44 -15.82 -9.56
N MET A 96 10.68 -14.65 -8.97
CA MET A 96 10.24 -13.36 -9.50
C MET A 96 11.41 -12.65 -10.19
N ARG A 97 11.16 -12.12 -11.39
CA ARG A 97 12.13 -11.28 -12.09
C ARG A 97 11.93 -9.83 -11.70
N ILE A 98 13.00 -9.18 -11.23
CA ILE A 98 13.01 -7.73 -10.93
C ILE A 98 12.52 -6.91 -12.14
N GLY A 99 12.90 -7.31 -13.36
CA GLY A 99 12.44 -6.63 -14.57
C GLY A 99 10.92 -6.67 -14.77
N ASP A 100 10.28 -7.80 -14.47
CA ASP A 100 8.82 -7.92 -14.60
C ASP A 100 8.09 -7.08 -13.53
N TRP A 101 8.64 -7.05 -12.31
CA TRP A 101 8.15 -6.20 -11.22
C TRP A 101 8.26 -4.73 -11.58
N ALA A 102 9.47 -4.27 -11.90
CA ALA A 102 9.76 -2.88 -12.21
C ALA A 102 8.95 -2.39 -13.40
N SER A 103 8.81 -3.18 -14.47
CA SER A 103 7.98 -2.81 -15.62
C SER A 103 6.50 -2.66 -15.26
N ALA A 104 5.95 -3.54 -14.41
CA ALA A 104 4.55 -3.46 -14.01
C ALA A 104 4.28 -2.26 -13.09
N MET A 105 5.13 -2.08 -12.07
CA MET A 105 4.99 -0.99 -11.09
C MET A 105 5.22 0.38 -11.76
N GLN A 106 6.31 0.54 -12.50
CA GLN A 106 6.65 1.82 -13.14
C GLN A 106 5.62 2.23 -14.18
N ALA A 107 5.12 1.29 -15.00
CA ALA A 107 4.12 1.62 -16.01
C ALA A 107 2.82 2.15 -15.39
N ALA A 108 2.37 1.55 -14.29
CA ALA A 108 1.16 1.99 -13.59
C ALA A 108 1.37 3.32 -12.85
N TYR A 109 2.53 3.49 -12.21
CA TYR A 109 2.92 4.76 -11.56
C TYR A 109 3.01 5.91 -12.58
N ASP A 110 3.67 5.69 -13.72
CA ASP A 110 3.79 6.69 -14.79
C ASP A 110 2.42 7.03 -15.40
N GLU A 111 1.54 6.04 -15.57
CA GLU A 111 0.18 6.26 -16.06
C GLU A 111 -0.63 7.14 -15.10
N MET A 112 -0.57 6.85 -13.80
CA MET A 112 -1.25 7.64 -12.77
C MET A 112 -0.73 9.07 -12.72
N ASN A 113 0.60 9.26 -12.70
CA ASN A 113 1.21 10.58 -12.73
C ASN A 113 0.81 11.36 -13.99
N ALA A 114 0.86 10.72 -15.16
CA ALA A 114 0.45 11.36 -16.41
C ALA A 114 -1.04 11.74 -16.42
N LEU A 115 -1.89 11.02 -15.70
CA LEU A 115 -3.30 11.36 -15.53
C LEU A 115 -3.46 12.61 -14.63
N LEU A 116 -2.84 12.61 -13.46
CA LEU A 116 -2.90 13.71 -12.48
C LEU A 116 -2.21 14.99 -12.99
N ASP A 117 -1.16 14.86 -13.80
CA ASP A 117 -0.50 15.99 -14.47
C ASP A 117 -1.44 16.72 -15.45
N ARG A 118 -2.36 15.98 -16.08
CA ARG A 118 -3.35 16.56 -17.01
C ARG A 118 -4.53 17.16 -16.27
N ASP A 119 -4.93 16.54 -15.17
CA ASP A 119 -6.07 16.94 -14.35
C ASP A 119 -5.80 16.58 -12.88
N PRO A 120 -5.32 17.54 -12.06
CA PRO A 120 -5.01 17.30 -10.65
C PRO A 120 -6.22 16.86 -9.81
N ASP A 121 -7.44 17.14 -10.29
CA ASP A 121 -8.69 16.78 -9.61
C ASP A 121 -9.32 15.50 -10.21
N ALA A 122 -8.58 14.78 -11.07
CA ALA A 122 -9.05 13.55 -11.69
C ALA A 122 -9.42 12.50 -10.65
N GLN A 123 -10.59 11.88 -10.82
CA GLN A 123 -10.97 10.72 -10.03
C GLN A 123 -10.20 9.49 -10.52
N THR A 124 -9.33 8.96 -9.67
CA THR A 124 -8.54 7.75 -9.92
C THR A 124 -9.18 6.55 -9.22
N ALA A 125 -9.01 5.35 -9.79
CA ALA A 125 -9.51 4.11 -9.18
C ALA A 125 -8.71 3.72 -7.92
N ILE A 126 -7.43 4.08 -7.89
CA ILE A 126 -6.51 3.93 -6.75
C ILE A 126 -6.24 5.32 -6.19
N ASP A 127 -6.13 5.46 -4.87
CA ASP A 127 -5.87 6.73 -4.18
C ASP A 127 -4.72 7.51 -4.86
N PRO A 128 -4.94 8.80 -5.25
CA PRO A 128 -3.91 9.65 -5.84
C PRO A 128 -2.63 9.76 -5.02
N TYR A 129 -2.70 9.53 -3.71
CA TYR A 129 -1.53 9.49 -2.82
C TYR A 129 -0.44 8.51 -3.31
N ALA A 130 -0.85 7.43 -3.99
CA ALA A 130 0.09 6.50 -4.63
C ALA A 130 1.03 7.15 -5.67
N ALA A 131 0.71 8.34 -6.17
CA ALA A 131 1.55 9.05 -7.14
C ALA A 131 2.70 9.84 -6.50
N GLU A 132 2.74 10.02 -5.17
CA GLU A 132 3.78 10.82 -4.50
C GLU A 132 5.18 10.28 -4.80
N ASP A 133 5.39 8.99 -4.59
CA ASP A 133 6.63 8.31 -4.98
C ASP A 133 6.42 6.79 -5.16
N PRO A 134 7.41 6.05 -5.70
CA PRO A 134 7.28 4.61 -5.91
C PRO A 134 7.10 3.76 -4.64
N ALA A 135 7.58 4.22 -3.48
CA ALA A 135 7.39 3.52 -2.22
C ALA A 135 5.93 3.64 -1.75
N GLU A 136 5.36 4.85 -1.85
CA GLU A 136 3.92 5.08 -1.59
C GLU A 136 3.05 4.31 -2.57
N PHE A 137 3.44 4.26 -3.85
CA PHE A 137 2.74 3.44 -4.84
C PHE A 137 2.68 1.98 -4.41
N PHE A 138 3.78 1.41 -3.92
CA PHE A 138 3.81 0.04 -3.43
C PHE A 138 2.97 -0.16 -2.16
N ALA A 139 3.00 0.79 -1.22
CA ALA A 139 2.23 0.73 0.01
C ALA A 139 0.72 0.80 -0.25
N VAL A 140 0.26 1.81 -1.00
CA VAL A 140 -1.14 1.99 -1.37
C VAL A 140 -1.65 0.80 -2.20
N THR A 141 -0.92 0.36 -3.21
CA THR A 141 -1.35 -0.83 -3.98
C THR A 141 -1.36 -2.11 -3.14
N SER A 142 -0.56 -2.20 -2.07
CA SER A 142 -0.64 -3.30 -1.10
C SER A 142 -1.90 -3.22 -0.23
N GLU A 143 -2.36 -2.04 0.15
CA GLU A 143 -3.66 -1.85 0.84
C GLU A 143 -4.78 -2.39 -0.05
N TYR A 144 -4.90 -1.86 -1.26
CA TYR A 144 -5.91 -2.28 -2.23
C TYR A 144 -5.82 -3.77 -2.54
N PHE A 145 -4.63 -4.35 -2.62
CA PHE A 145 -4.48 -5.79 -2.86
C PHE A 145 -5.19 -6.63 -1.79
N PHE A 146 -5.25 -6.18 -0.54
CA PHE A 146 -5.92 -6.91 0.54
C PHE A 146 -7.35 -6.46 0.82
N THR A 147 -7.69 -5.17 0.59
CA THR A 147 -8.98 -4.59 0.99
C THR A 147 -9.90 -4.25 -0.19
N ALA A 148 -9.39 -4.07 -1.41
CA ALA A 148 -10.18 -3.84 -2.62
C ALA A 148 -9.53 -4.50 -3.87
N PRO A 149 -9.31 -5.83 -3.85
CA PRO A 149 -8.51 -6.52 -4.86
C PRO A 149 -9.13 -6.53 -6.26
N ASP A 150 -10.46 -6.39 -6.33
CA ASP A 150 -11.24 -6.20 -7.56
C ASP A 150 -10.93 -4.86 -8.23
N LEU A 151 -10.95 -3.75 -7.47
CA LEU A 151 -10.58 -2.43 -7.99
C LEU A 151 -9.13 -2.41 -8.50
N LEU A 152 -8.19 -2.99 -7.73
CA LEU A 152 -6.80 -3.07 -8.16
C LEU A 152 -6.61 -3.94 -9.40
N HIS A 153 -7.30 -5.07 -9.48
CA HIS A 153 -7.21 -5.94 -10.64
C HIS A 153 -7.81 -5.29 -11.90
N GLU A 154 -8.89 -4.52 -11.75
CA GLU A 154 -9.49 -3.77 -12.87
C GLU A 154 -8.57 -2.65 -13.35
N ALA A 155 -8.04 -1.83 -12.43
CA ALA A 155 -7.17 -0.71 -12.77
C ALA A 155 -5.80 -1.15 -13.28
N TYR A 156 -5.11 -2.02 -12.52
CA TYR A 156 -3.72 -2.40 -12.77
C TYR A 156 -3.51 -3.92 -12.66
N PRO A 157 -4.00 -4.72 -13.62
CA PRO A 157 -3.93 -6.18 -13.57
C PRO A 157 -2.49 -6.73 -13.53
N ALA A 158 -1.53 -6.02 -14.14
CA ALA A 158 -0.12 -6.40 -14.09
C ALA A 158 0.47 -6.21 -12.68
N VAL A 159 0.13 -5.12 -12.00
CA VAL A 159 0.51 -4.85 -10.60
C VAL A 159 -0.11 -5.89 -9.68
N TYR A 160 -1.42 -6.14 -9.81
CA TYR A 160 -2.10 -7.18 -9.03
C TYR A 160 -1.40 -8.54 -9.14
N ARG A 161 -1.00 -8.93 -10.37
CA ARG A 161 -0.27 -10.19 -10.58
C ARG A 161 1.08 -10.23 -9.87
N GLN A 162 1.83 -9.13 -9.87
CA GLN A 162 3.11 -9.05 -9.17
C GLN A 162 2.92 -9.14 -7.65
N LEU A 163 1.93 -8.44 -7.10
CA LEU A 163 1.59 -8.51 -5.68
C LEU A 163 1.08 -9.91 -5.27
N GLN A 164 0.32 -10.59 -6.12
CA GLN A 164 -0.08 -11.98 -5.91
C GLN A 164 1.14 -12.93 -5.81
N LEU A 165 2.15 -12.74 -6.66
CA LEU A 165 3.39 -13.51 -6.61
C LEU A 165 4.23 -13.16 -5.36
N PHE A 166 4.28 -11.89 -4.99
CA PHE A 166 5.02 -11.39 -3.84
C PHE A 166 4.41 -11.85 -2.52
N TYR A 167 3.13 -11.57 -2.29
CA TYR A 167 2.42 -11.97 -1.07
C TYR A 167 2.05 -13.45 -1.04
N ARG A 168 2.17 -14.16 -2.17
CA ARG A 168 1.76 -15.56 -2.37
C ARG A 168 0.33 -15.82 -1.91
N GLN A 169 -0.57 -14.88 -2.22
CA GLN A 169 -1.98 -14.88 -1.86
C GLN A 169 -2.84 -14.47 -3.06
N ASP A 170 -4.11 -14.87 -3.06
CA ASP A 170 -5.10 -14.43 -4.07
C ASP A 170 -6.35 -13.86 -3.37
N PRO A 171 -6.29 -12.59 -2.92
CA PRO A 171 -7.42 -11.94 -2.26
C PRO A 171 -8.64 -11.77 -3.16
N LEU A 172 -8.46 -11.58 -4.48
CA LEU A 172 -9.59 -11.51 -5.43
C LEU A 172 -10.37 -12.83 -5.47
N GLN A 173 -9.69 -13.97 -5.51
CA GLN A 173 -10.36 -15.27 -5.42
C GLN A 173 -11.08 -15.44 -4.07
N ARG A 174 -10.49 -14.95 -2.98
CA ARG A 174 -11.11 -14.97 -1.64
C ARG A 174 -12.37 -14.11 -1.60
N LEU A 175 -12.31 -12.89 -2.12
CA LEU A 175 -13.45 -11.95 -2.20
C LEU A 175 -14.60 -12.56 -3.01
N ARG A 176 -14.32 -13.09 -4.21
CA ARG A 176 -15.34 -13.75 -5.05
C ARG A 176 -16.01 -14.93 -4.35
N ARG A 177 -15.25 -15.70 -3.56
CA ARG A 177 -15.81 -16.79 -2.76
C ARG A 177 -16.72 -16.26 -1.66
N LEU A 178 -16.28 -15.24 -0.93
CA LEU A 178 -17.09 -14.60 0.13
C LEU A 178 -18.39 -14.01 -0.43
N GLN A 179 -18.33 -13.31 -1.57
CA GLN A 179 -19.51 -12.80 -2.29
C GLN A 179 -20.51 -13.91 -2.66
N ALA A 180 -20.02 -15.08 -3.09
CA ALA A 180 -20.88 -16.21 -3.43
C ALA A 180 -21.54 -16.85 -2.19
N GLU A 181 -20.76 -17.03 -1.12
CA GLU A 181 -21.10 -17.85 0.05
C GLU A 181 -21.79 -17.06 1.18
N HIS A 182 -21.54 -15.76 1.29
CA HIS A 182 -21.95 -14.94 2.43
C HIS A 182 -22.79 -13.71 2.02
N PRO A 183 -24.00 -13.51 2.58
CA PRO A 183 -24.87 -12.39 2.23
C PRO A 183 -24.26 -11.01 2.48
N ASP A 184 -23.48 -10.88 3.55
CA ASP A 184 -22.90 -9.59 3.98
C ASP A 184 -21.81 -9.05 3.05
N TYR A 185 -21.30 -9.89 2.15
CA TYR A 185 -20.26 -9.54 1.17
C TYR A 185 -20.78 -9.44 -0.26
N ARG A 186 -22.06 -9.75 -0.51
CA ARG A 186 -22.65 -9.58 -1.85
C ARG A 186 -22.64 -8.10 -2.17
N GLU A 187 -22.10 -7.73 -3.34
CA GLU A 187 -22.30 -6.39 -3.88
C GLU A 187 -23.79 -6.07 -3.80
N ALA A 188 -24.12 -4.92 -3.20
CA ALA A 188 -25.47 -4.39 -3.27
C ALA A 188 -25.77 -4.19 -4.77
N ALA A 189 -26.48 -5.15 -5.36
CA ALA A 189 -26.91 -5.07 -6.75
C ALA A 189 -27.54 -3.69 -6.96
N GLY A 190 -26.95 -2.91 -7.86
CA GLY A 190 -27.06 -1.46 -7.94
C GLY A 190 -28.43 -0.89 -7.60
N ASP A 191 -28.44 0.09 -6.69
CA ASP A 191 -29.49 1.09 -6.63
C ASP A 191 -29.23 2.13 -7.74
N THR A 192 -29.26 1.67 -8.98
CA THR A 192 -29.49 2.51 -10.16
C THR A 192 -30.90 2.23 -10.66
N THR A 193 -31.89 2.63 -9.86
CA THR A 193 -33.25 2.83 -10.36
C THR A 193 -33.95 3.97 -9.61
N ASN A 194 -34.04 5.10 -10.32
CA ASN A 194 -35.12 6.11 -10.28
C ASN A 194 -35.20 7.10 -9.11
N GLY A 195 -34.89 8.36 -9.45
CA GLY A 195 -35.34 9.58 -8.77
C GLY A 195 -35.02 10.81 -9.63
#